data_AF-A0A9E7LDE7-F1
#
_entry.id   AF-A0A9E7LDE7-F1
#
_cell.length_a   1.000
_cell.length_b   1.000
_cell.length_c   1.000
_cell.angle_alpha   90.00
_cell.angle_beta   90.00
_cell.angle_gamma   90.00
#
_symmetry.space_group_name_H-M   'P 1'
#
loop_
_entity.id
_entity.type
_entity.pdbx_description
1 polymer ?
#
loop_
_entity_poly.entity_id
_entity_poly.type
_entity_poly.pdbx_seq_one_letter_code
_entity_poly.pdbx_strand_id
1 'polypeptide(L)'
;MMDPEAVKKYLTESAGYAVAALPARFFDVLVLNGIRLDLFEPGRILCSYVVPPRLSSSGNVLHGGVVATLVDVVGSAAIISSGLPTTGVSLDINVSYLDPAFTGEEIEMESKLLHAGKAVAVASVEFRNKRTGKLLAQGRHAKYLAASSKLWLDVLIALYSSPLQEQKEKSES
;
A
#
# COMPACT_ATOMS: atom_id res chain seq x y z
N MET A 1 -32.71 -2.18 4.93
CA MET A 1 -32.12 -1.54 3.74
C MET A 1 -31.70 -0.15 4.16
N MET A 2 -30.45 0.24 3.93
CA MET A 2 -29.94 1.54 4.37
C MET A 2 -30.56 2.65 3.51
N ASP A 3 -31.04 3.71 4.14
CA ASP A 3 -31.66 4.86 3.46
C ASP A 3 -30.61 5.58 2.57
N PRO A 4 -30.87 5.81 1.27
CA PRO A 4 -29.95 6.52 0.38
C PRO A 4 -29.50 7.89 0.89
N GLU A 5 -30.36 8.62 1.60
CA GLU A 5 -30.00 9.93 2.19
C GLU A 5 -29.04 9.78 3.37
N ALA A 6 -29.15 8.70 4.15
CA ALA A 6 -28.18 8.38 5.20
C ALA A 6 -26.79 8.06 4.63
N VAL A 7 -26.71 7.39 3.47
CA VAL A 7 -25.45 7.12 2.78
C VAL A 7 -24.82 8.41 2.28
N LYS A 8 -25.60 9.28 1.64
CA LYS A 8 -25.13 10.58 1.16
C LYS A 8 -24.58 11.44 2.30
N LYS A 9 -25.33 11.52 3.40
CA LYS A 9 -24.92 12.23 4.61
C LYS A 9 -23.60 11.70 5.16
N TYR A 10 -23.48 10.38 5.33
CA TYR A 10 -22.26 9.73 5.83
C TYR A 10 -21.02 10.06 4.97
N LEU A 11 -21.16 10.03 3.63
CA LEU A 11 -20.05 10.35 2.73
C LEU A 11 -19.65 11.84 2.78
N THR A 12 -20.60 12.75 3.02
CA THR A 12 -20.35 14.20 3.03
C THR A 12 -19.95 14.78 4.39
N GLU A 13 -20.32 14.15 5.51
CA GLU A 13 -20.03 14.66 6.88
C GLU A 13 -18.55 14.62 7.24
N SER A 14 -17.74 13.88 6.49
CA SER A 14 -16.27 13.84 6.66
C SER A 14 -15.57 15.17 6.34
N ALA A 15 -16.26 16.12 5.68
CA ALA A 15 -15.74 17.44 5.34
C ALA A 15 -15.49 18.38 6.54
N GLY A 16 -15.91 18.00 7.75
CA GLY A 16 -15.76 18.83 8.96
C GLY A 16 -14.44 18.66 9.72
N TYR A 17 -13.61 17.68 9.37
CA TYR A 17 -12.32 17.47 10.03
C TYR A 17 -11.24 18.31 9.35
N ALA A 18 -10.37 18.95 10.13
CA ALA A 18 -9.21 19.70 9.61
C ALA A 18 -8.12 18.74 9.11
N VAL A 19 -8.41 17.98 8.04
CA VAL A 19 -7.52 16.98 7.44
C VAL A 19 -6.23 17.63 6.92
N ALA A 20 -6.30 18.90 6.50
CA ALA A 20 -5.15 19.67 6.03
C ALA A 20 -4.07 19.92 7.12
N ALA A 21 -4.40 19.78 8.40
CA ALA A 21 -3.45 19.95 9.51
C ALA A 21 -2.76 18.65 9.92
N LEU A 22 -3.11 17.50 9.32
CA LEU A 22 -2.50 16.22 9.64
C LEU A 22 -1.11 16.09 8.99
N PRO A 23 -0.13 15.47 9.68
CA PRO A 23 1.17 15.19 9.08
C PRO A 23 1.07 14.35 7.80
N ALA A 24 1.96 14.57 6.83
CA ALA A 24 1.96 13.88 5.52
C ALA A 24 1.98 12.34 5.57
N ARG A 25 2.40 11.76 6.70
CA ARG A 25 2.44 10.30 6.94
C ARG A 25 1.49 9.86 8.05
N PHE A 26 0.50 10.68 8.39
CA PHE A 26 -0.43 10.40 9.47
C PHE A 26 -1.09 9.03 9.33
N PHE A 27 -1.52 8.68 8.11
CA PHE A 27 -2.18 7.40 7.84
C PHE A 27 -1.27 6.20 8.13
N ASP A 28 -0.03 6.23 7.62
CA ASP A 28 0.97 5.21 7.91
C ASP A 28 1.21 5.11 9.43
N VAL A 29 1.41 6.25 10.11
CA VAL A 29 1.69 6.28 11.55
C VAL A 29 0.49 5.73 12.33
N LEU A 30 -0.72 6.09 11.96
CA LEU A 30 -1.95 5.62 12.59
C LEU A 30 -2.08 4.09 12.52
N VAL A 31 -1.85 3.53 11.33
CA VAL A 31 -2.03 2.11 11.04
C VAL A 31 -0.87 1.26 11.54
N LEU A 32 0.37 1.71 11.35
CA LEU A 32 1.58 0.90 11.60
C LEU A 32 2.10 1.01 13.04
N ASN A 33 1.64 1.98 13.82
CA ASN A 33 2.10 2.14 15.20
C ASN A 33 1.82 0.87 16.03
N GLY A 34 2.88 0.25 16.56
CA GLY A 34 2.79 -0.97 17.36
C GLY A 34 2.98 -2.28 16.58
N ILE A 35 3.16 -2.22 15.26
CA ILE A 35 3.66 -3.38 14.50
C ILE A 35 5.09 -3.68 14.95
N ARG A 36 5.40 -4.96 15.12
CA ARG A 36 6.75 -5.46 15.36
C ARG A 36 7.19 -6.33 14.19
N LEU A 37 8.40 -6.08 13.70
CA LEU A 37 9.05 -6.90 12.68
C LEU A 37 9.75 -8.07 13.38
N ASP A 38 9.28 -9.29 13.16
CA ASP A 38 9.83 -10.50 13.78
C ASP A 38 10.84 -11.20 12.86
N LEU A 39 10.66 -11.11 11.54
CA LEU A 39 11.55 -11.70 10.54
C LEU A 39 11.68 -10.81 9.30
N PHE A 40 12.91 -10.67 8.81
CA PHE A 40 13.22 -9.96 7.57
C PHE A 40 14.18 -10.79 6.72
N GLU A 41 13.66 -11.45 5.70
CA GLU A 41 14.40 -12.30 4.76
C GLU A 41 14.14 -11.84 3.31
N PRO A 42 15.02 -12.18 2.35
CA PRO A 42 14.78 -11.90 0.95
C PRO A 42 13.45 -12.48 0.45
N GLY A 43 12.52 -11.62 0.08
CA GLY A 43 11.19 -12.01 -0.40
C GLY A 43 10.23 -12.51 0.69
N ARG A 44 10.57 -12.42 1.97
CA ARG A 44 9.71 -12.90 3.07
C ARG A 44 9.83 -12.04 4.32
N ILE A 45 8.68 -11.62 4.85
CA ILE A 45 8.57 -10.79 6.05
C ILE A 45 7.60 -11.45 7.03
N LEU A 46 7.92 -11.40 8.32
CA LEU A 46 6.99 -11.76 9.39
C LEU A 46 6.85 -10.59 10.35
N CYS A 47 5.61 -10.20 10.64
CA CYS A 47 5.30 -9.14 11.59
C CYS A 47 4.24 -9.58 12.59
N SER A 48 4.34 -9.11 13.82
CA SER A 48 3.31 -9.27 14.86
C SER A 48 2.64 -7.94 15.14
N TYR A 49 1.34 -7.99 15.43
CA TYR A 49 0.57 -6.80 15.75
C TYR A 49 -0.52 -7.09 16.77
N VAL A 50 -0.57 -6.33 17.85
CA VAL A 50 -1.71 -6.37 18.79
C VAL A 50 -2.77 -5.44 18.24
N VAL A 51 -3.96 -5.98 17.93
CA VAL A 51 -5.06 -5.22 17.32
C VAL A 51 -5.42 -4.04 18.23
N PRO A 52 -5.14 -2.79 17.84
CA PRO A 52 -5.35 -1.66 18.73
C PRO A 52 -6.80 -1.16 18.65
N PRO A 53 -7.39 -0.70 19.77
CA PRO A 53 -8.76 -0.19 19.78
C PRO A 53 -9.04 0.91 18.76
N ARG A 54 -8.03 1.76 18.47
CA ARG A 54 -8.14 2.89 17.54
C ARG A 54 -8.37 2.50 16.07
N LEU A 55 -8.12 1.24 15.71
CA LEU A 55 -8.25 0.71 14.34
C LEU A 55 -9.40 -0.30 14.22
N SER A 56 -10.17 -0.48 15.29
CA SER A 56 -11.30 -1.39 15.32
C SER A 56 -12.57 -0.71 14.83
N SER A 57 -13.40 -1.48 14.15
CA SER A 57 -14.78 -1.09 13.81
C SER A 57 -15.70 -1.17 15.03
N SER A 58 -16.96 -0.72 14.90
CA SER A 58 -17.96 -0.79 15.96
C SER A 58 -18.20 -2.19 16.55
N GLY A 59 -17.79 -3.25 15.84
CA GLY A 59 -17.84 -4.64 16.30
C GLY A 59 -16.66 -5.08 17.17
N ASN A 60 -15.75 -4.18 17.58
CA ASN A 60 -14.49 -4.51 18.27
C ASN A 60 -13.58 -5.47 17.49
N VAL A 61 -13.68 -5.43 16.16
CA VAL A 61 -12.84 -6.19 15.24
C VAL A 61 -12.03 -5.23 14.38
N LEU A 62 -10.82 -5.63 14.02
CA LEU A 62 -9.93 -4.86 13.15
C LEU A 62 -10.68 -4.45 11.88
N HIS A 63 -10.67 -3.15 11.57
CA HIS A 63 -11.41 -2.61 10.44
C HIS A 63 -10.88 -3.20 9.12
N GLY A 64 -11.76 -3.63 8.21
CA GLY A 64 -11.34 -4.26 6.95
C GLY A 64 -10.40 -3.38 6.11
N GLY A 65 -10.68 -2.08 6.05
CA GLY A 65 -9.78 -1.12 5.39
C GLY A 65 -8.36 -1.10 5.98
N VAL A 66 -8.20 -1.35 7.29
CA VAL A 66 -6.88 -1.45 7.93
C VAL A 66 -6.17 -2.73 7.50
N VAL A 67 -6.88 -3.86 7.41
CA VAL A 67 -6.32 -5.10 6.87
C VAL A 67 -5.81 -4.90 5.44
N ALA A 68 -6.58 -4.21 4.59
CA ALA A 68 -6.15 -3.88 3.22
C ALA A 68 -4.89 -3.00 3.21
N THR A 69 -4.78 -2.01 4.10
CA THR A 69 -3.56 -1.21 4.26
C THR A 69 -2.38 -2.04 4.75
N LEU A 70 -2.60 -2.99 5.67
CA LEU A 70 -1.53 -3.90 6.12
C LEU A 70 -1.07 -4.81 4.97
N VAL A 71 -1.99 -5.27 4.11
CA VAL A 71 -1.62 -6.00 2.87
C VAL A 71 -0.75 -5.14 1.96
N ASP A 72 -1.10 -3.85 1.79
CA ASP A 72 -0.29 -2.90 1.02
C ASP A 72 1.14 -2.81 1.57
N VAL A 73 1.26 -2.42 2.84
CA VAL A 73 2.55 -2.07 3.45
C VAL A 73 3.42 -3.30 3.65
N VAL A 74 2.89 -4.38 4.24
CA VAL A 74 3.66 -5.61 4.51
C VAL A 74 3.98 -6.33 3.20
N GLY A 75 3.05 -6.34 2.22
CA GLY A 75 3.32 -6.84 0.87
C GLY A 75 4.42 -6.05 0.16
N SER A 76 4.39 -4.72 0.26
CA SER A 76 5.46 -3.85 -0.27
C SER A 76 6.80 -4.12 0.42
N ALA A 77 6.81 -4.43 1.72
CA ALA A 77 8.02 -4.79 2.45
C ALA A 77 8.64 -6.11 1.95
N ALA A 78 7.84 -7.12 1.62
CA ALA A 78 8.34 -8.37 1.02
C ALA A 78 8.90 -8.16 -0.40
N ILE A 79 8.31 -7.24 -1.18
CA ILE A 79 8.84 -6.87 -2.50
C ILE A 79 10.22 -6.22 -2.36
N ILE A 80 10.36 -5.20 -1.51
CA ILE A 80 11.67 -4.52 -1.36
C ILE A 80 12.72 -5.41 -0.72
N SER A 81 12.34 -6.32 0.19
CA SER A 81 13.30 -7.21 0.85
C SER A 81 13.99 -8.17 -0.13
N SER A 82 13.39 -8.43 -1.30
CA SER A 82 13.99 -9.24 -2.37
C SER A 82 15.14 -8.56 -3.14
N GLY A 83 15.47 -7.30 -2.81
CA GLY A 83 16.54 -6.54 -3.46
C GLY A 83 16.10 -5.76 -4.70
N LEU A 84 14.79 -5.70 -4.98
CA LEU A 84 14.25 -4.79 -6.01
C LEU A 84 14.52 -3.33 -5.63
N PRO A 85 14.85 -2.45 -6.59
CA PRO A 85 15.23 -1.06 -6.31
C PRO A 85 14.04 -0.17 -5.90
N THR A 86 12.80 -0.65 -6.09
CA THR A 86 11.57 0.07 -5.77
C THR A 86 10.46 -0.93 -5.48
N THR A 87 9.50 -0.53 -4.65
CA THR A 87 8.24 -1.27 -4.50
C THR A 87 7.25 -0.95 -5.63
N GLY A 88 7.46 0.15 -6.35
CA GLY A 88 6.55 0.59 -7.40
C GLY A 88 5.21 1.11 -6.85
N VAL A 89 4.23 1.22 -7.74
CA VAL A 89 2.86 1.69 -7.44
C VAL A 89 1.87 0.52 -7.47
N SER A 90 0.84 0.58 -6.63
CA SER A 90 -0.17 -0.47 -6.54
C SER A 90 -0.98 -0.58 -7.84
N LEU A 91 -1.06 -1.78 -8.40
CA LEU A 91 -1.93 -2.11 -9.52
C LEU A 91 -3.27 -2.65 -9.02
N ASP A 92 -3.21 -3.62 -8.11
CA ASP A 92 -4.38 -4.19 -7.46
C ASP A 92 -4.04 -4.66 -6.05
N ILE A 93 -5.03 -4.55 -5.16
CA ILE A 93 -5.02 -5.18 -3.85
C ILE A 93 -6.32 -5.97 -3.74
N ASN A 94 -6.20 -7.25 -3.39
CA ASN A 94 -7.34 -8.08 -3.02
C ASN A 94 -7.16 -8.61 -1.60
N VAL A 95 -8.28 -8.76 -0.90
CA VAL A 95 -8.34 -9.30 0.46
C VAL A 95 -9.56 -10.20 0.58
N SER A 96 -9.35 -11.40 1.12
CA SER A 96 -10.41 -12.29 1.58
C SER A 96 -10.41 -12.34 3.10
N TYR A 97 -11.54 -12.01 3.71
CA TYR A 97 -11.76 -12.03 5.16
C TYR A 97 -12.40 -13.37 5.53
N LEU A 98 -11.76 -14.10 6.43
CA LEU A 98 -12.14 -15.47 6.79
C LEU A 98 -12.63 -15.56 8.24
N ASP A 99 -12.03 -14.78 9.14
CA ASP A 99 -12.39 -14.71 10.55
C ASP A 99 -12.05 -13.33 11.15
N PRO A 100 -12.79 -12.85 12.15
CA PRO A 100 -12.47 -11.59 12.81
C PRO A 100 -11.15 -11.65 13.59
N ALA A 101 -10.43 -10.53 13.59
CA ALA A 101 -9.35 -10.26 14.54
C ALA A 101 -9.87 -9.29 15.61
N PHE A 102 -10.04 -9.75 16.85
CA PHE A 102 -10.63 -8.92 17.90
C PHE A 102 -9.59 -7.97 18.50
N THR A 103 -10.07 -6.80 18.97
CA THR A 103 -9.25 -5.85 19.73
C THR A 103 -8.50 -6.53 20.87
N GLY A 104 -7.20 -6.28 20.98
CA GLY A 104 -6.32 -6.86 22.00
C GLY A 104 -5.78 -8.25 21.66
N GLU A 105 -6.30 -8.92 20.63
CA GLU A 105 -5.66 -10.14 20.11
C GLU A 105 -4.36 -9.79 19.39
N GLU A 106 -3.39 -10.71 19.47
CA GLU A 106 -2.16 -10.63 18.71
C GLU A 106 -2.31 -11.41 17.40
N ILE A 107 -2.10 -10.71 16.29
CA ILE A 107 -2.06 -11.29 14.96
C ILE A 107 -0.63 -11.38 14.45
N GLU A 108 -0.35 -12.43 13.71
CA GLU A 108 0.85 -12.62 12.93
C GLU A 108 0.53 -12.39 11.45
N MET A 109 1.39 -11.64 10.78
CA MET A 109 1.27 -11.27 9.37
C MET A 109 2.50 -11.80 8.65
N GLU A 110 2.34 -12.85 7.86
CA GLU A 110 3.40 -13.39 7.02
C GLU A 110 3.21 -12.89 5.60
N SER A 111 4.21 -12.20 5.04
CA SER A 111 4.22 -11.81 3.64
C SER A 111 5.31 -12.52 2.86
N LYS A 112 4.96 -12.96 1.64
CA LYS A 112 5.87 -13.65 0.72
C LYS A 112 5.77 -13.01 -0.66
N LEU A 113 6.91 -12.78 -1.28
CA LEU A 113 7.00 -12.44 -2.70
C LEU A 113 6.62 -13.69 -3.51
N LEU A 114 5.55 -13.56 -4.30
CA LEU A 114 5.07 -14.62 -5.19
C LEU A 114 5.71 -14.53 -6.58
N HIS A 115 5.95 -13.31 -7.05
CA HIS A 115 6.49 -13.06 -8.38
C HIS A 115 7.24 -11.73 -8.41
N ALA A 116 8.41 -11.69 -9.06
CA ALA A 116 9.13 -10.47 -9.41
C ALA A 116 9.56 -10.54 -10.89
N GLY A 117 8.83 -9.81 -11.74
CA GLY A 117 9.17 -9.62 -13.14
C GLY A 117 9.84 -8.27 -13.39
N LYS A 118 10.04 -7.92 -14.67
CA LYS A 118 10.60 -6.62 -15.07
C LYS A 118 9.69 -5.44 -14.75
N ALA A 119 8.38 -5.65 -14.86
CA ALA A 119 7.38 -4.58 -14.77
C ALA A 119 6.39 -4.77 -13.62
N VAL A 120 6.21 -5.99 -13.12
CA VAL A 120 5.23 -6.29 -12.07
C VAL A 120 5.86 -7.17 -11.01
N ALA A 121 5.61 -6.82 -9.75
CA ALA A 121 5.87 -7.66 -8.60
C ALA A 121 4.54 -7.99 -7.90
N VAL A 122 4.47 -9.17 -7.28
CA VAL A 122 3.29 -9.65 -6.57
C VAL A 122 3.72 -10.23 -5.24
N ALA A 123 3.10 -9.79 -4.15
CA ALA A 123 3.25 -10.39 -2.83
C ALA A 123 1.91 -10.91 -2.31
N SER A 124 1.95 -11.97 -1.51
CA SER A 124 0.85 -12.38 -0.63
C SER A 124 1.09 -11.92 0.79
N VAL A 125 0.00 -11.81 1.56
CA VAL A 125 0.03 -11.60 3.01
C VAL A 125 -1.03 -12.50 3.65
N GLU A 126 -0.63 -13.35 4.59
CA GLU A 126 -1.55 -14.12 5.43
C GLU A 126 -1.59 -13.53 6.84
N PHE A 127 -2.80 -13.41 7.39
CA PHE A 127 -3.05 -12.95 8.75
C PHE A 127 -3.52 -14.12 9.59
N ARG A 128 -2.80 -14.45 10.65
CA ARG A 128 -3.15 -15.53 11.58
C ARG A 128 -3.29 -15.00 12.99
N ASN A 129 -4.21 -15.55 13.77
CA ASN A 129 -4.21 -15.33 15.21
C ASN A 129 -2.97 -16.02 15.77
N LYS A 130 -2.06 -15.26 16.40
CA LYS A 130 -0.74 -15.77 16.79
C LYS A 130 -0.83 -16.87 17.84
N ARG A 131 -1.83 -16.82 18.71
CA ARG A 131 -2.05 -17.83 19.77
C ARG A 131 -2.63 -19.13 19.22
N THR A 132 -3.58 -19.05 18.28
CA THR A 132 -4.34 -20.23 17.82
C THR A 132 -3.89 -20.76 16.45
N GLY A 133 -3.11 -19.99 15.69
CA GLY A 133 -2.71 -20.31 14.32
C GLY A 133 -3.84 -20.19 13.28
N LYS A 134 -5.05 -19.83 13.71
CA LYS A 134 -6.24 -19.72 12.86
C LYS A 134 -6.03 -18.61 11.82
N LEU A 135 -6.33 -18.93 10.56
CA LEU A 135 -6.28 -17.97 9.46
C LEU A 135 -7.46 -16.99 9.56
N LEU A 136 -7.15 -15.70 9.61
CA LEU A 136 -8.11 -14.61 9.79
C LEU A 136 -8.42 -13.91 8.47
N ALA A 137 -7.38 -13.65 7.68
CA ALA A 137 -7.50 -13.05 6.36
C ALA A 137 -6.31 -13.48 5.48
N GLN A 138 -6.51 -13.34 4.18
CA GLN A 138 -5.43 -13.46 3.19
C GLN A 138 -5.57 -12.33 2.18
N GLY A 139 -4.46 -11.77 1.75
CA GLY A 139 -4.43 -10.73 0.73
C GLY A 139 -3.31 -10.92 -0.26
N ARG A 140 -3.46 -10.26 -1.40
CA ARG A 140 -2.45 -10.19 -2.45
C ARG A 140 -2.36 -8.76 -2.95
N HIS A 141 -1.13 -8.32 -3.18
CA HIS A 141 -0.80 -7.00 -3.68
C HIS A 141 0.06 -7.13 -4.92
N ALA A 142 -0.46 -6.70 -6.07
CA ALA A 142 0.32 -6.55 -7.29
C ALA A 142 0.76 -5.08 -7.43
N LYS A 143 2.03 -4.88 -7.78
CA LYS A 143 2.60 -3.55 -7.98
C LYS A 143 3.28 -3.45 -9.33
N TYR A 144 3.07 -2.33 -10.00
CA TYR A 144 3.81 -1.96 -11.19
C TYR A 144 5.14 -1.36 -10.76
N LEU A 145 6.22 -2.04 -11.13
CA LEU A 145 7.59 -1.58 -10.95
C LEU A 145 7.85 -0.48 -11.99
N ALA A 146 7.36 0.72 -11.70
CA ALA A 146 7.67 1.88 -12.50
C ALA A 146 9.19 2.09 -12.45
N ALA A 147 9.87 1.77 -13.55
CA ALA A 147 11.25 2.18 -13.74
C ALA A 147 11.29 3.71 -13.75
N SER A 148 11.71 4.31 -12.64
CA SER A 148 12.10 5.71 -12.68
C SER A 148 13.18 5.86 -13.76
N SER A 149 12.95 6.81 -14.68
CA SER A 149 13.97 7.49 -15.50
C SER A 149 14.35 7.03 -16.92
N LYS A 150 13.49 6.34 -17.69
CA LYS A 150 13.63 6.41 -19.17
C LYS A 150 12.62 7.34 -19.82
N LEU A 151 11.33 7.13 -19.54
CA LEU A 151 10.27 7.91 -20.17
C LEU A 151 10.37 9.43 -19.93
N TRP A 152 10.72 9.87 -18.72
CA TRP A 152 10.87 11.30 -18.41
C TRP A 152 12.12 11.93 -19.01
N LEU A 153 13.22 11.18 -19.10
CA LEU A 153 14.41 11.63 -19.81
C LEU A 153 14.15 11.71 -21.31
N ASP A 154 13.47 10.72 -21.89
CA ASP A 154 13.12 10.71 -23.32
C ASP A 154 12.12 11.83 -23.65
N VAL A 155 11.18 12.14 -22.76
CA VAL A 155 10.26 13.29 -22.92
C VAL A 155 10.99 14.62 -22.79
N LEU A 156 11.90 14.78 -21.82
CA LEU A 156 12.72 15.99 -21.73
C LEU A 156 13.65 16.14 -22.94
N ILE A 157 14.30 15.07 -23.37
CA ILE A 157 15.13 15.06 -24.57
C ILE A 157 14.27 15.42 -25.80
N ALA A 158 13.09 14.83 -25.97
CA ALA A 158 12.20 15.16 -27.10
C ALA A 158 11.70 16.62 -27.06
N LEU A 159 11.44 17.17 -25.88
CA LEU A 159 11.00 18.56 -25.71
C LEU A 159 12.14 19.58 -25.90
N TYR A 160 13.38 19.20 -25.61
CA TYR A 160 14.55 20.09 -25.69
C TYR A 160 15.47 19.83 -26.90
N SER A 161 15.19 18.82 -27.74
CA SER A 161 16.03 18.47 -28.91
C SER A 161 15.44 18.87 -30.28
N SER A 162 14.41 19.71 -30.35
CA SER A 162 13.98 20.25 -31.65
C SER A 162 14.92 21.39 -32.10
N PRO A 163 15.30 21.49 -33.40
CA PRO A 163 16.57 22.08 -33.79
C PRO A 163 16.56 23.62 -33.80
N LEU A 164 17.45 24.23 -33.03
CA LEU A 164 17.90 25.62 -33.18
C LEU A 164 18.76 25.85 -34.46
N GLN A 165 18.42 25.21 -35.59
CA GLN A 165 19.16 25.38 -36.85
C GLN A 165 18.44 26.23 -37.90
N GLU A 166 17.14 26.54 -37.76
CA GLU A 166 16.42 27.29 -38.80
C GLU A 166 16.51 28.83 -38.69
N GLN A 167 17.24 29.36 -37.69
CA GLN A 167 17.38 30.81 -37.46
C GLN A 167 18.76 31.37 -37.86
N LYS A 168 19.67 30.56 -38.41
CA LYS A 168 20.99 31.03 -38.87
C LYS A 168 21.12 31.19 -40.39
N GLU A 169 20.19 30.66 -41.19
CA GLU A 169 20.21 30.78 -42.66
C GLU A 169 19.40 31.98 -43.21
N LYS A 170 18.62 32.68 -42.38
CA LYS A 170 17.86 33.88 -42.78
C LYS A 170 18.54 35.22 -42.48
N SER A 171 19.78 35.23 -41.98
CA SER A 171 20.56 36.45 -41.77
C SER A 171 21.71 36.67 -42.77
N GLU A 172 21.84 35.80 -43.78
CA GLU A 172 22.85 35.94 -44.85
C GLU A 172 22.25 35.98 -46.27
N SER A 173 20.95 36.32 -46.40
CA SER A 173 20.33 36.66 -47.70
C SER A 173 19.83 38.09 -47.73
#